data_AF-A0A3N5T6P9-F1
#
_entry.id   AF-A0A3N5T6P9-F1
#
_cell.length_a   1.000
_cell.length_b   1.000
_cell.length_c   1.000
_cell.angle_alpha   90.00
_cell.angle_beta   90.00
_cell.angle_gamma   90.00
#
_symmetry.space_group_name_H-M   'P 1'
#
loop_
_entity.id
_entity.type
_entity.pdbx_description
1 polymer ?
#
loop_
_entity_poly.entity_id
_entity_poly.type
_entity_poly.pdbx_seq_one_letter_code
_entity_poly.pdbx_strand_id
1 'polypeptide(L)'
;MVWENHHIASICSAMPNMTILQANIDAALNKQRLSEGDRQRLEQYARETAPGYCSGCAHICESAVDLDVPISDILRCSMYAHGYGGRDMALSLFNTLPTGARDNVFKADYSKAEKSCPQKIQIGRVLKRACEDLG
;
A
#
# COMPACT_ATOMS: atom_id res chain seq x y z
N MET A 1 -1.01 9.63 -17.35
CA MET A 1 -2.01 9.49 -16.27
C MET A 1 -1.74 10.47 -15.13
N VAL A 2 -0.65 10.39 -14.36
CA VAL A 2 -0.39 11.35 -13.26
C VAL A 2 -0.26 12.79 -13.75
N TRP A 3 0.73 13.08 -14.61
CA TRP A 3 0.98 14.42 -15.15
C TRP A 3 -0.08 14.95 -16.11
N GLU A 4 -0.97 14.07 -16.58
CA GLU A 4 -2.09 14.42 -17.46
C GLU A 4 -3.41 14.57 -16.70
N ASN A 5 -3.45 14.21 -15.41
CA ASN A 5 -4.67 14.22 -14.61
C ASN A 5 -4.81 15.55 -13.87
N HIS A 6 -5.76 16.37 -14.31
CA HIS A 6 -6.04 17.69 -13.73
C HIS A 6 -6.48 17.66 -12.25
N HIS A 7 -6.85 16.49 -11.71
CA HIS A 7 -7.16 16.33 -10.29
C HIS A 7 -5.92 16.12 -9.41
N ILE A 8 -4.72 15.99 -10.00
CA ILE A 8 -3.45 15.84 -9.27
C ILE A 8 -2.65 17.13 -9.40
N ALA A 9 -2.50 17.85 -8.28
CA ALA A 9 -1.72 19.09 -8.25
C ALA A 9 -0.21 18.85 -8.11
N SER A 10 0.18 17.79 -7.41
CA SER A 10 1.58 17.47 -7.12
C SER A 10 1.75 15.99 -6.78
N ILE A 11 2.98 15.48 -6.91
CA ILE A 11 3.37 14.17 -6.41
C ILE A 11 4.62 14.27 -5.53
N CYS A 12 4.69 13.42 -4.51
CA CYS A 12 5.89 13.27 -3.67
C CYS A 12 6.57 11.94 -4.05
N SER A 13 7.54 11.99 -4.95
CA SER A 13 8.33 10.81 -5.33
C SER A 13 9.59 10.70 -4.47
N ALA A 14 9.93 9.49 -4.04
CA ALA A 14 11.19 9.23 -3.36
C ALA A 14 12.37 9.43 -4.33
N MET A 15 13.46 10.02 -3.84
CA MET A 15 14.67 10.28 -4.61
C MET A 15 15.90 9.71 -3.87
N PRO A 16 15.96 8.38 -3.66
CA PRO A 16 16.98 7.76 -2.81
C PRO A 16 18.40 7.77 -3.41
N ASN A 17 18.53 8.01 -4.71
CA ASN A 17 19.81 8.12 -5.41
C ASN A 17 19.67 8.97 -6.69
N MET A 18 20.80 9.31 -7.31
CA MET A 18 20.85 10.15 -8.51
C MET A 18 20.13 9.54 -9.72
N THR A 19 20.14 8.21 -9.86
CA THR A 19 19.46 7.51 -10.96
C THR A 19 17.94 7.69 -10.88
N ILE A 20 17.35 7.49 -9.70
CA ILE A 20 15.91 7.66 -9.50
C ILE A 20 15.53 9.14 -9.56
N LEU A 21 16.35 10.04 -9.02
CA LEU A 21 16.16 11.49 -9.17
C LEU A 21 16.07 11.88 -10.65
N GLN A 22 17.03 11.47 -11.47
CA GLN A 22 17.04 11.79 -12.90
C GLN A 22 15.81 11.19 -13.59
N ALA A 23 15.45 9.94 -13.30
CA ALA A 23 14.26 9.31 -13.86
C ALA A 23 12.96 10.06 -13.50
N ASN A 24 12.83 10.55 -12.26
CA ASN A 24 11.70 11.36 -11.83
C ASN A 24 11.65 12.71 -12.58
N ILE A 25 12.80 13.37 -12.76
CA ILE A 25 12.92 14.63 -13.52
C ILE A 25 12.50 14.39 -14.98
N ASP A 26 13.04 13.35 -15.61
CA ASP A 26 12.75 13.01 -17.00
C ASP A 26 11.26 12.71 -17.17
N ALA A 27 10.66 11.95 -16.25
CA ALA A 27 9.22 11.67 -16.25
C ALA A 27 8.36 12.94 -16.07
N ALA A 28 8.79 13.89 -15.24
CA ALA A 28 8.07 15.14 -14.99
C ALA A 28 8.17 16.13 -16.17
N LEU A 29 9.30 16.14 -16.87
CA LEU A 29 9.55 17.03 -18.01
C LEU A 29 9.04 16.44 -19.34
N ASN A 30 8.76 15.14 -19.40
CA ASN A 30 8.27 14.49 -20.60
C ASN A 30 6.85 14.96 -20.94
N LYS A 31 6.70 15.63 -22.09
CA LYS A 31 5.43 16.15 -22.61
C LYS A 31 4.70 15.16 -23.54
N GLN A 32 5.27 13.98 -23.78
CA GLN A 32 4.61 12.96 -24.58
C GLN A 32 3.37 12.46 -23.85
N ARG A 33 2.24 12.48 -24.56
CA ARG A 33 1.00 11.96 -24.03
C ARG A 33 0.96 10.45 -24.12
N LEU A 34 0.38 9.79 -23.13
CA LEU A 34 0.10 8.35 -23.23
C LEU A 34 -0.87 8.11 -24.38
N SER A 35 -0.66 7.02 -25.12
CA SER A 35 -1.66 6.55 -26.07
C SER A 35 -2.86 5.98 -25.32
N GLU A 36 -3.98 5.84 -26.03
CA GLU A 36 -5.16 5.17 -25.46
C GLU A 36 -4.85 3.72 -25.07
N GLY A 37 -4.06 3.01 -25.89
CA GLY A 37 -3.63 1.65 -25.58
C GLY A 37 -2.75 1.58 -24.32
N ASP A 38 -1.91 2.58 -24.05
CA ASP A 38 -1.11 2.62 -22.82
C ASP A 38 -1.99 2.83 -21.59
N ARG A 39 -3.00 3.71 -21.68
CA ARG A 39 -3.96 3.92 -20.58
C ARG A 39 -4.71 2.64 -20.25
N GLN A 40 -5.24 1.95 -21.25
CA GLN A 40 -5.97 0.70 -21.07
C GLN A 40 -5.12 -0.39 -20.41
N ARG A 41 -3.83 -0.51 -20.79
CA ARG A 41 -2.90 -1.45 -20.15
C ARG A 41 -2.61 -1.09 -18.70
N LEU A 42 -2.41 0.20 -18.39
CA LEU A 42 -2.20 0.65 -17.01
C LEU A 42 -3.43 0.39 -16.13
N GLU A 43 -4.63 0.65 -16.64
CA GLU A 43 -5.88 0.36 -15.94
C GLU A 43 -6.09 -1.14 -15.73
N GLN A 44 -5.79 -1.95 -16.74
CA GLN A 44 -5.84 -3.40 -16.64
C GLN A 44 -4.86 -3.89 -15.55
N TYR A 45 -3.61 -3.44 -15.60
CA TYR A 45 -2.60 -3.78 -14.61
C TYR A 45 -3.04 -3.40 -13.20
N ALA A 46 -3.59 -2.19 -13.02
CA ALA A 46 -4.11 -1.73 -11.73
C ALA A 46 -5.25 -2.62 -11.21
N ARG A 47 -6.17 -3.04 -12.07
CA ARG A 47 -7.26 -3.97 -11.68
C ARG A 47 -6.74 -5.36 -11.32
N GLU A 48 -5.77 -5.88 -12.06
CA GLU A 48 -5.21 -7.22 -11.86
C GLU A 48 -4.33 -7.30 -10.61
N THR A 49 -3.65 -6.20 -10.26
CA THR A 49 -2.72 -6.12 -9.13
C THR A 49 -3.29 -5.43 -7.89
N ALA A 50 -4.53 -4.93 -7.95
CA ALA A 50 -5.25 -4.28 -6.86
C ALA A 50 -5.10 -4.98 -5.49
N PRO A 51 -5.24 -6.32 -5.37
CA PRO A 51 -5.08 -7.01 -4.09
C PRO A 51 -3.68 -6.90 -3.44
N GLY A 52 -2.68 -6.41 -4.17
CA GLY A 52 -1.33 -6.14 -3.68
C GLY A 52 -1.11 -4.74 -3.10
N TYR A 53 -2.11 -3.85 -3.14
CA TYR A 53 -1.96 -2.46 -2.73
C TYR A 53 -3.07 -2.00 -1.77
N CYS A 54 -2.69 -1.45 -0.62
CA CYS A 54 -3.62 -0.81 0.31
C CYS A 54 -3.87 0.65 -0.07
N SER A 55 -5.13 1.04 -0.23
CA SER A 55 -5.53 2.42 -0.54
C SER A 55 -5.69 3.33 0.68
N GLY A 56 -5.32 2.87 1.89
CA GLY A 56 -5.40 3.68 3.12
C GLY A 56 -6.82 3.99 3.60
N CYS A 57 -7.81 3.20 3.19
CA CYS A 57 -9.22 3.37 3.60
C CYS A 57 -9.53 2.66 4.93
N ALA A 58 -8.71 2.91 5.95
CA ALA A 58 -8.72 2.22 7.24
C ALA A 58 -10.12 2.15 7.88
N HIS A 59 -10.87 3.25 7.78
CA HIS A 59 -12.26 3.37 8.24
C HIS A 59 -13.26 2.35 7.66
N ILE A 60 -12.90 1.59 6.62
CA ILE A 60 -13.73 0.53 6.05
C ILE A 60 -13.38 -0.82 6.69
N CYS A 61 -12.10 -1.18 6.69
CA CYS A 61 -11.67 -2.49 7.14
C CYS A 61 -11.54 -2.59 8.66
N GLU A 62 -11.02 -1.55 9.32
CA GLU A 62 -10.80 -1.56 10.77
C GLU A 62 -12.13 -1.49 11.52
N SER A 63 -13.11 -0.75 11.02
CA SER A 63 -14.47 -0.74 11.60
C SER A 63 -15.23 -2.06 11.42
N ALA A 64 -14.74 -2.96 10.57
CA ALA A 64 -15.38 -4.24 10.26
C ALA A 64 -14.80 -5.42 11.07
N VAL A 65 -13.86 -5.15 11.98
CA VAL A 65 -13.20 -6.13 12.85
C VAL A 65 -13.54 -5.84 14.31
N ASP A 66 -13.87 -6.89 15.07
CA ASP A 66 -14.33 -6.75 16.46
C ASP A 66 -13.19 -6.48 17.46
N LEU A 67 -11.94 -6.65 17.03
CA LEU A 67 -10.73 -6.37 17.81
C LEU A 67 -10.01 -5.14 17.26
N ASP A 68 -9.35 -4.42 18.17
CA ASP A 68 -8.49 -3.30 17.80
C ASP A 68 -7.24 -3.82 17.08
N VAL A 69 -7.25 -3.70 15.75
CA VAL A 69 -6.17 -4.10 14.85
C VAL A 69 -5.88 -2.93 13.91
N PRO A 70 -4.65 -2.36 13.92
CA PRO A 70 -4.27 -1.27 13.04
C PRO A 70 -3.93 -1.82 11.63
N ILE A 71 -4.97 -2.25 10.91
CA ILE A 71 -4.87 -2.95 9.62
C ILE A 71 -4.07 -2.12 8.61
N SER A 72 -4.42 -0.84 8.46
CA SER A 72 -3.78 0.03 7.46
C SER A 72 -2.30 0.25 7.77
N ASP A 73 -1.94 0.35 9.05
CA ASP A 73 -0.54 0.55 9.45
C ASP A 73 0.32 -0.69 9.25
N ILE A 74 -0.20 -1.88 9.56
CA ILE A 74 0.55 -3.12 9.34
C ILE A 74 0.67 -3.41 7.83
N LEU A 75 -0.37 -3.12 7.03
CA LEU A 75 -0.28 -3.20 5.57
C LEU A 75 0.78 -2.23 5.02
N ARG A 76 0.89 -1.02 5.58
CA ARG A 76 1.96 -0.07 5.24
C ARG A 76 3.34 -0.63 5.62
N CYS A 77 3.50 -1.28 6.77
CA CYS A 77 4.74 -1.95 7.14
C CYS A 77 5.11 -3.06 6.13
N SER A 78 4.13 -3.89 5.75
CA SER A 78 4.29 -4.94 4.73
C SER A 78 4.72 -4.36 3.37
N MET A 79 4.12 -3.25 2.93
CA MET A 79 4.50 -2.54 1.71
C MET A 79 5.96 -2.08 1.76
N TYR A 80 6.41 -1.47 2.86
CA TYR A 80 7.81 -1.06 2.98
C TYR A 80 8.76 -2.26 2.96
N ALA A 81 8.43 -3.35 3.66
CA ALA A 81 9.27 -4.54 3.75
C ALA A 81 9.40 -5.29 2.42
N HIS A 82 8.28 -5.49 1.71
CA HIS A 82 8.24 -6.40 0.55
C HIS A 82 8.06 -5.69 -0.80
N GLY A 83 7.48 -4.49 -0.81
CA GLY A 83 7.27 -3.70 -2.03
C GLY A 83 8.43 -2.75 -2.32
N TYR A 84 8.93 -2.05 -1.31
CA TYR A 84 9.97 -1.02 -1.48
C TYR A 84 11.36 -1.44 -1.03
N GLY A 85 11.52 -2.64 -0.44
CA GLY A 85 12.80 -3.12 0.09
C GLY A 85 13.30 -2.34 1.32
N GLY A 86 12.45 -1.52 1.94
CA GLY A 86 12.75 -0.71 3.12
C GLY A 86 12.48 -1.46 4.43
N ARG A 87 13.20 -2.57 4.68
CA ARG A 87 13.00 -3.40 5.88
C ARG A 87 13.21 -2.62 7.18
N ASP A 88 14.24 -1.79 7.27
CA ASP A 88 14.53 -1.01 8.49
C ASP A 88 13.43 0.00 8.79
N MET A 89 12.89 0.65 7.75
CA MET A 89 11.74 1.55 7.87
C MET A 89 10.48 0.79 8.30
N ALA A 90 10.25 -0.39 7.72
CA ALA A 90 9.14 -1.26 8.12
C ALA A 90 9.25 -1.67 9.59
N LEU A 91 10.42 -2.09 10.06
CA LEU A 91 10.67 -2.44 11.46
C LEU A 91 10.47 -1.25 12.40
N SER A 92 11.00 -0.08 12.02
CA SER A 92 10.83 1.15 12.80
C SER A 92 9.35 1.48 12.99
N LEU A 93 8.55 1.48 11.91
CA LEU A 93 7.11 1.71 11.97
C LEU A 93 6.39 0.61 12.75
N PHE A 94 6.72 -0.66 12.51
CA PHE A 94 6.10 -1.80 13.17
C PHE A 94 6.34 -1.82 14.69
N ASN A 95 7.45 -1.25 15.15
CA ASN A 95 7.77 -1.09 16.58
C ASN A 95 7.04 0.08 17.25
N THR A 96 6.40 0.96 16.47
CA THR A 96 5.53 2.03 17.02
C THR A 96 4.08 1.60 17.19
N LEU A 97 3.71 0.38 16.75
CA LEU A 97 2.35 -0.13 16.88
C LEU A 97 1.92 -0.25 18.35
N PRO A 98 0.63 -0.05 18.66
CA PRO A 98 0.11 -0.18 20.02
C PRO A 98 0.42 -1.53 20.65
N THR A 99 0.68 -1.53 21.97
CA THR A 99 0.88 -2.76 22.74
C THR A 99 -0.35 -3.66 22.65
N GLY A 100 -0.16 -4.95 22.35
CA GLY A 100 -1.26 -5.91 22.19
C GLY A 100 -1.88 -5.95 20.79
N ALA A 101 -1.59 -4.98 19.91
CA ALA A 101 -2.08 -5.00 18.53
C ALA A 101 -1.65 -6.27 17.77
N ARG A 102 -0.42 -6.74 18.01
CA ARG A 102 0.15 -7.96 17.40
C ARG A 102 -0.62 -9.21 17.80
N ASP A 103 -1.05 -9.32 19.05
CA ASP A 103 -1.82 -10.48 19.51
C ASP A 103 -3.22 -10.51 18.90
N ASN A 104 -3.83 -9.32 18.76
CA ASN A 104 -5.14 -9.19 18.12
C ASN A 104 -5.08 -9.61 16.65
N VAL A 105 -3.94 -9.41 15.97
CA VAL A 105 -3.78 -9.80 14.56
C VAL A 105 -4.09 -11.27 14.34
N PHE A 106 -3.65 -12.15 15.24
CA PHE A 106 -3.84 -13.59 15.11
C PHE A 106 -5.23 -14.06 15.55
N LYS A 107 -5.90 -13.29 16.42
CA LYS A 107 -7.21 -13.64 17.01
C LYS A 107 -8.40 -13.12 16.20
N ALA A 108 -8.22 -12.03 15.46
CA ALA A 108 -9.30 -11.38 14.72
C ALA A 108 -9.82 -12.23 13.53
N ASP A 109 -11.13 -12.15 13.28
CA ASP A 109 -11.75 -12.58 12.04
C ASP A 109 -11.81 -11.41 11.04
N TYR A 110 -11.15 -11.58 9.89
CA TYR A 110 -11.07 -10.56 8.85
C TYR A 110 -12.12 -10.72 7.74
N SER A 111 -12.99 -11.73 7.82
CA SER A 111 -13.91 -12.07 6.73
C SER A 111 -14.80 -10.90 6.28
N LYS A 112 -15.27 -10.06 7.21
CA LYS A 112 -16.06 -8.85 6.89
C LYS A 112 -15.20 -7.74 6.30
N ALA A 113 -14.00 -7.53 6.85
CA ALA A 113 -13.05 -6.54 6.36
C ALA A 113 -12.59 -6.86 4.93
N GLU A 114 -12.27 -8.13 4.64
CA GLU A 114 -11.85 -8.57 3.30
C GLU A 114 -12.97 -8.44 2.27
N LYS A 115 -14.21 -8.78 2.63
CA LYS A 115 -15.39 -8.59 1.78
C LYS A 115 -15.64 -7.11 1.45
N SER A 116 -15.31 -6.22 2.38
CA SER A 116 -15.56 -4.77 2.25
C SER A 116 -14.37 -4.02 1.63
N CYS A 117 -13.21 -4.67 1.50
CA CYS A 117 -12.00 -4.03 0.98
C CYS A 117 -12.17 -3.70 -0.52
N PRO A 118 -12.06 -2.42 -0.93
CA PRO A 118 -12.19 -2.04 -2.33
C PRO A 118 -11.09 -2.65 -3.22
N GLN A 119 -9.94 -2.96 -2.62
CA GLN A 119 -8.79 -3.58 -3.28
C GLN A 119 -8.83 -5.13 -3.20
N LYS A 120 -9.81 -5.73 -2.51
CA LYS A 120 -9.94 -7.19 -2.32
C LYS A 120 -8.68 -7.88 -1.75
N ILE A 121 -7.99 -7.18 -0.85
CA ILE A 121 -6.80 -7.70 -0.16
C ILE A 121 -7.19 -8.88 0.72
N GLN A 122 -6.36 -9.93 0.74
CA GLN A 122 -6.43 -11.00 1.75
C GLN A 122 -5.86 -10.50 3.08
N ILE A 123 -6.53 -9.53 3.69
CA ILE A 123 -6.09 -8.74 4.85
C ILE A 123 -5.51 -9.64 5.94
N GLY A 124 -6.23 -10.69 6.36
CA GLY A 124 -5.79 -11.55 7.45
C GLY A 124 -4.49 -12.29 7.14
N ARG A 125 -4.31 -12.72 5.89
CA ARG A 125 -3.09 -13.38 5.44
C ARG A 125 -1.90 -12.42 5.44
N VAL A 126 -2.07 -11.22 4.90
CA VAL A 126 -0.97 -10.24 4.80
C VAL A 126 -0.55 -9.74 6.18
N LEU A 127 -1.52 -9.47 7.08
CA LEU A 127 -1.24 -9.03 8.44
C LEU A 127 -0.43 -10.06 9.23
N LYS A 128 -0.88 -11.32 9.24
CA LYS A 128 -0.20 -12.40 9.97
C LYS A 128 1.22 -12.59 9.46
N ARG A 129 1.41 -12.61 8.14
CA ARG A 129 2.73 -12.68 7.52
C ARG A 129 3.61 -11.49 7.90
N ALA A 130 3.07 -10.27 7.88
CA ALA A 130 3.84 -9.08 8.27
C ALA A 130 4.27 -9.15 9.75
N CYS A 131 3.42 -9.69 10.64
CA CYS A 131 3.78 -9.94 12.03
C CYS A 131 4.83 -11.04 12.20
N GLU A 132 4.82 -12.08 11.37
CA GLU A 132 5.85 -13.13 11.36
C GLU A 132 7.19 -12.62 10.81
N ASP A 133 7.17 -11.78 9.78
CA ASP A 133 8.37 -11.29 9.08
C ASP A 133 9.07 -10.13 9.82
N LEU A 134 8.34 -9.36 10.65
CA LEU A 134 8.81 -8.15 11.34
C LEU A 134 8.76 -8.23 12.88
N GLY A 135 8.13 -9.28 13.43
CA GLY A 135 7.92 -9.49 14.87
C GLY A 135 9.06 -10.18 15.60
#